data_AF-A0A1K1PPE2-F1
#
_entry.id   AF-A0A1K1PPE2-F1
#
_cell.length_a   1.000
_cell.length_b   1.000
_cell.length_c   1.000
_cell.angle_alpha   90.00
_cell.angle_beta   90.00
_cell.angle_gamma   90.00
#
_symmetry.space_group_name_H-M   'P 1'
#
loop_
_entity.id
_entity.type
_entity.pdbx_description
1 polymer ?
#
loop_
_entity_poly.entity_id
_entity_poly.type
_entity_poly.pdbx_seq_one_letter_code
_entity_poly.pdbx_strand_id
1 'polypeptide(L)' 'MATKQLAARGEKEYAIQVLDEMGLNQIANWLGILPEDRWQELFVAQWPILAKKCGIRD' A
#
# COMPACT_ATOMS: atom_id res chain seq x y z
N MET A 1 -6.94 21.64 -6.16
CA MET A 1 -7.07 20.18 -6.31
C MET A 1 -6.27 19.52 -5.20
N ALA A 2 -6.89 19.17 -4.07
CA ALA A 2 -6.18 18.69 -2.87
C ALA A 2 -6.69 17.32 -2.36
N THR A 3 -7.56 16.65 -3.13
CA THR A 3 -8.30 15.47 -2.67
C THR A 3 -7.65 14.13 -2.99
N LYS A 4 -6.69 14.07 -3.93
CA LYS A 4 -6.01 12.80 -4.27
C LYS A 4 -5.02 12.33 -3.20
N GLN A 5 -4.35 13.25 -2.53
CA GLN A 5 -3.26 12.92 -1.60
C GLN A 5 -3.78 12.35 -0.26
N LEU A 6 -4.97 12.79 0.19
CA LEU A 6 -5.62 12.26 1.40
C LEU A 6 -6.13 10.83 1.22
N ALA A 7 -6.62 10.48 0.03
CA ALA A 7 -7.04 9.12 -0.29
C ALA A 7 -5.83 8.15 -0.30
N ALA A 8 -4.74 8.57 -0.96
CA ALA A 8 -3.51 7.78 -1.06
C ALA A 8 -2.87 7.46 0.30
N ARG A 9 -2.92 8.39 1.28
CA ARG A 9 -2.49 8.11 2.67
C ARG A 9 -3.30 7.01 3.32
N GLY A 10 -4.62 7.12 3.25
CA GLY A 10 -5.54 6.15 3.85
C GLY A 10 -5.37 4.76 3.25
N GLU A 11 -5.19 4.68 1.93
CA GLU A 11 -4.96 3.41 1.22
C GLU A 11 -3.63 2.77 1.59
N LYS A 12 -2.57 3.57 1.74
CA LYS A 12 -1.25 3.11 2.13
C LYS A 12 -1.24 2.59 3.56
N GLU A 13 -1.80 3.34 4.50
CA GLU A 13 -1.91 2.94 5.91
C GLU A 13 -2.74 1.67 6.06
N TYR A 14 -3.85 1.57 5.33
CA TYR A 14 -4.67 0.35 5.29
C TYR A 14 -3.89 -0.86 4.76
N ALA A 15 -3.16 -0.71 3.66
CA ALA A 15 -2.35 -1.79 3.10
C ALA A 15 -1.25 -2.25 4.09
N ILE A 16 -0.57 -1.31 4.76
CA ILE A 16 0.42 -1.61 5.80
C ILE A 16 -0.22 -2.42 6.93
N GLN A 17 -1.42 -2.01 7.38
CA GLN A 17 -2.13 -2.68 8.46
C GLN A 17 -2.56 -4.10 8.08
N VAL A 18 -3.12 -4.30 6.88
CA VAL A 18 -3.45 -5.64 6.37
C VAL A 18 -2.21 -6.52 6.28
N LEU A 19 -1.08 -5.97 5.81
CA LEU A 19 0.18 -6.71 5.73
C LEU A 19 0.69 -7.11 7.12
N ASP A 20 0.61 -6.22 8.12
CA ASP A 20 0.99 -6.50 9.51
C ASP A 20 0.10 -7.59 10.14
N GLU A 21 -1.22 -7.52 9.94
CA GLU A 21 -2.17 -8.55 10.42
C GLU A 21 -1.92 -9.93 9.79
N MET A 22 -1.40 -9.97 8.56
CA MET A 22 -1.00 -11.21 7.88
C MET A 22 0.39 -11.71 8.29
N GLY A 23 1.09 -11.00 9.18
CA GLY A 23 2.47 -11.31 9.60
C GLY A 23 3.53 -10.95 8.55
N LEU A 24 3.16 -10.13 7.55
CA LEU A 24 4.03 -9.66 6.47
C LEU A 24 4.72 -8.34 6.85
N ASN A 25 5.20 -8.25 8.09
CA ASN A 25 5.75 -7.03 8.69
C ASN A 25 6.92 -6.45 7.89
N GLN A 26 7.69 -7.28 7.19
CA GLN A 26 8.75 -6.83 6.29
C GLN A 26 8.21 -6.03 5.09
N ILE A 27 7.10 -6.49 4.50
CA ILE A 27 6.46 -5.81 3.37
C ILE A 27 5.73 -4.55 3.89
N ALA A 28 5.08 -4.64 5.06
CA ALA A 28 4.43 -3.50 5.71
C ALA A 28 5.44 -2.36 5.97
N ASN A 29 6.61 -2.69 6.52
CA ASN A 29 7.67 -1.72 6.78
C ASN A 29 8.28 -1.15 5.48
N TRP A 30 8.45 -2.00 4.46
CA TRP A 30 8.88 -1.56 3.14
C TRP A 30 7.88 -0.61 2.48
N LEU A 31 6.57 -0.88 2.59
CA LEU A 31 5.54 0.06 2.14
C LEU A 31 5.65 1.38 2.90
N GLY A 32 5.82 1.32 4.22
CA GLY A 32 5.93 2.48 5.10
C GLY A 32 6.96 3.50 4.64
N ILE A 33 8.14 3.03 4.21
CA ILE A 33 9.26 3.89 3.77
C ILE A 33 9.09 4.44 2.35
N LEU A 34 8.16 3.91 1.54
CA LEU A 34 7.99 4.35 0.15
C LEU A 34 7.28 5.70 0.02
N PRO A 35 7.60 6.49 -1.01
CA PRO A 35 6.88 7.73 -1.30
C PRO A 35 5.42 7.46 -1.69
N GLU A 36 4.52 8.32 -1.21
CA GLU A 36 3.06 8.23 -1.38
C GLU A 36 2.63 8.25 -2.86
N ASP A 37 3.46 8.81 -3.75
CA ASP A 37 3.18 8.90 -5.18
C ASP A 37 3.49 7.61 -5.95
N ARG A 38 4.31 6.69 -5.40
CA ARG A 38 4.79 5.50 -6.14
C ARG A 38 4.62 4.18 -5.42
N TRP A 39 4.29 4.19 -4.13
CA TRP A 39 4.13 2.95 -3.36
C TRP A 39 3.12 1.99 -4.00
N GLN A 40 2.06 2.52 -4.62
CA GLN A 40 0.97 1.76 -5.20
C GLN A 40 1.43 1.00 -6.45
N GLU A 41 2.09 1.67 -7.40
CA GLU A 41 2.69 1.05 -8.59
C GLU A 41 3.75 -0.01 -8.20
N LEU A 42 4.62 0.33 -7.24
CA LEU A 42 5.67 -0.58 -6.77
C LEU A 42 5.08 -1.81 -6.06
N PHE A 43 4.05 -1.60 -5.24
CA PHE A 43 3.39 -2.67 -4.51
C PHE A 43 2.61 -3.60 -5.44
N VAL A 44 1.90 -3.07 -6.45
CA VAL A 44 1.20 -3.86 -7.46
C VAL A 44 2.19 -4.62 -8.34
N ALA A 45 3.29 -3.99 -8.76
CA ALA A 45 4.30 -4.63 -9.61
C ALA A 45 5.01 -5.80 -8.91
N GLN A 46 5.29 -5.65 -7.62
CA GLN A 46 6.09 -6.62 -6.87
C GLN A 46 5.22 -7.65 -6.13
N TRP A 47 4.00 -7.28 -5.71
CA TRP A 47 3.04 -8.17 -5.06
C TRP A 47 1.60 -7.96 -5.56
N PRO A 48 1.29 -8.31 -6.83
CA PRO A 48 -0.04 -8.08 -7.42
C PRO A 48 -1.16 -8.82 -6.68
N ILE A 49 -0.87 -9.98 -6.07
CA ILE A 49 -1.84 -10.77 -5.31
C ILE A 49 -2.17 -10.09 -3.96
N LEU A 50 -1.17 -9.49 -3.30
CA LEU A 50 -1.39 -8.76 -2.05
C LEU A 50 -2.07 -7.42 -2.29
N ALA A 51 -1.71 -6.72 -3.38
CA ALA A 51 -2.39 -5.50 -3.79
C ALA A 51 -3.90 -5.72 -3.98
N LYS A 52 -4.29 -6.80 -4.68
CA LYS A 52 -5.70 -7.20 -4.81
C LYS A 52 -6.37 -7.49 -3.47
N LYS A 53 -5.66 -8.11 -2.52
CA LYS A 53 -6.18 -8.35 -1.16
C LYS A 53 -6.36 -7.07 -0.35
N CYS A 54 -5.49 -6.08 -0.55
CA CYS A 54 -5.58 -4.77 0.08
C CYS A 54 -6.63 -3.86 -0.58
N GLY A 55 -7.35 -4.33 -1.60
CA GLY A 55 -8.34 -3.54 -2.34
C GLY A 55 -7.75 -2.54 -3.33
N ILE A 56 -6.43 -2.58 -3.54
CA ILE A 56 -5.73 -1.73 -4.49
C ILE A 56 -5.99 -2.31 -5.88
N ARG A 57 -6.76 -1.59 -6.68
CA ARG A 57 -7.04 -1.91 -8.07
C ARG A 57 -6.18 -1.01 -8.95
N ASP A 58 -5.59 -1.61 -9.98
CA ASP A 58 -4.99 -0.93 -11.13
C ASP A 58 -6.06 -0.04 -11.82
#